data_AF-M2SLV7-F1
#
_entry.id   AF-M2SLV7-F1
#
_cell.length_a   1.000
_cell.length_b   1.000
_cell.length_c   1.000
_cell.angle_alpha   90.00
_cell.angle_beta   90.00
_cell.angle_gamma   90.00
#
_symmetry.space_group_name_H-M   'P 1'
#
loop_
_entity.id
_entity.type
_entity.pdbx_description
1 polymer ?
#
loop_
_entity_poly.entity_id
_entity_poly.type
_entity_poly.pdbx_seq_one_letter_code
_entity_poly.pdbx_strand_id
1 'polypeptide(L)'
;MPKVQSSRRVRAQDSTSERRARADRVKEQGNEMTFRCKRCEEKNLRCFVDTATGRCAGCISVAAACSLFVSEEEWDKVQAEKRKKRLEIARAEEQTSRLRRELLETEAREQEFADRDLAILNLQDRAKEQAEGNSAPG
;
A
#
# COMPACT_ATOMS: atom_id res chain seq x y z
N MET A 1 -7.15 35.93 74.58
CA MET A 1 -7.52 34.86 73.62
C MET A 1 -6.50 34.84 72.47
N PRO A 2 -5.85 33.71 72.18
CA PRO A 2 -4.83 33.67 71.13
C PRO A 2 -5.48 33.57 69.74
N LYS A 3 -5.03 34.41 68.81
CA LYS A 3 -5.48 34.43 67.41
C LYS A 3 -4.96 33.18 66.69
N VAL A 4 -5.88 32.30 66.32
CA VAL A 4 -5.61 31.13 65.47
C VAL A 4 -5.20 31.62 64.08
N GLN A 5 -3.97 31.32 63.67
CA GLN A 5 -3.49 31.59 62.32
C GLN A 5 -4.25 30.70 61.33
N SER A 6 -4.90 31.36 60.37
CA SER A 6 -5.62 30.72 59.28
C SER A 6 -4.68 29.83 58.47
N SER A 7 -5.01 28.54 58.42
CA SER A 7 -4.36 27.54 57.59
C SER A 7 -4.36 27.99 56.12
N ARG A 8 -3.16 28.12 55.56
CA ARG A 8 -2.90 28.46 54.16
C ARG A 8 -3.53 27.37 53.29
N ARG A 9 -4.63 27.69 52.59
CA ARG A 9 -5.26 26.79 51.61
C ARG A 9 -4.21 26.35 50.58
N VAL A 10 -4.00 25.04 50.47
CA VAL A 10 -3.22 24.44 49.38
C VAL A 10 -3.91 24.85 48.08
N ARG A 11 -3.17 25.58 47.24
CA ARG A 11 -3.61 26.08 45.94
C ARG A 11 -4.04 24.87 45.09
N ALA A 12 -5.29 24.84 44.63
CA ALA A 12 -5.72 23.86 43.64
C ALA A 12 -4.72 23.89 42.47
N GLN A 13 -4.17 22.72 42.12
CA GLN A 13 -3.24 22.60 41.00
C GLN A 13 -3.92 23.17 39.75
N ASP A 14 -3.23 24.06 39.04
CA ASP A 14 -3.75 24.53 37.76
C ASP A 14 -3.75 23.36 36.77
N SER A 15 -4.69 23.34 35.82
CA SER A 15 -4.83 22.27 34.84
C SER A 15 -3.58 22.04 33.98
N THR A 16 -2.66 23.01 33.96
CA THR A 16 -1.37 22.91 33.26
C THR A 16 -0.36 22.08 34.05
N SER A 17 -0.30 22.26 35.36
CA SER A 17 0.59 21.54 36.27
C SER A 17 0.24 20.04 36.35
N GLU A 18 -1.05 19.71 36.44
CA GLU A 18 -1.54 18.33 36.41
C GLU A 18 -1.16 17.62 35.10
N ARG A 19 -1.29 18.33 33.97
CA ARG A 19 -0.93 17.82 32.64
C ARG A 19 0.57 17.58 32.51
N ARG A 20 1.42 18.48 33.03
CA ARG A 20 2.88 18.29 33.04
C ARG A 20 3.28 17.11 33.92
N ALA A 21 2.77 17.04 35.14
CA ALA A 21 3.01 15.92 36.04
C ALA A 21 2.60 14.58 35.40
N ARG A 22 1.48 14.56 34.66
CA ARG A 22 1.07 13.39 33.90
C ARG A 22 2.05 13.07 32.76
N ALA A 23 2.46 14.05 31.97
CA ALA A 23 3.43 13.84 30.90
C ALA A 23 4.76 13.27 31.43
N ASP A 24 5.23 13.75 32.59
CA ASP A 24 6.47 13.26 33.21
C ASP A 24 6.33 11.82 33.72
N ARG A 25 5.21 11.47 34.35
CA ARG A 25 4.92 10.06 34.70
C ARG A 25 4.97 9.15 33.47
N VAL A 26 4.42 9.59 32.34
CA VAL A 26 4.44 8.82 31.08
C VAL A 26 5.84 8.73 30.49
N LYS A 27 6.74 9.71 30.70
CA LYS A 27 8.16 9.58 30.29
C LYS A 27 8.91 8.55 31.13
N GLU A 28 8.62 8.49 32.42
CA GLU A 28 9.32 7.60 33.35
C GLU A 28 8.82 6.16 33.27
N GLN A 29 7.51 5.98 33.13
CA GLN A 29 6.83 4.68 33.24
C GLN A 29 6.20 4.20 31.93
N GLY A 30 6.06 5.08 30.95
CA GLY A 30 5.41 4.74 29.68
C GLY A 30 6.33 3.92 28.77
N ASN A 31 5.72 3.16 27.88
CA ASN A 31 6.46 2.36 26.91
C ASN A 31 7.00 3.27 25.81
N GLU A 32 8.31 3.19 25.55
CA GLU A 32 8.88 3.80 24.36
C GLU A 32 8.48 2.98 23.14
N MET A 33 7.90 3.67 22.16
CA MET A 33 7.55 3.06 20.88
C MET A 33 8.68 3.21 19.87
N THR A 34 8.86 2.20 19.03
CA THR A 34 9.81 2.23 17.90
C THR A 34 9.39 3.21 16.81
N PHE A 35 8.09 3.46 16.70
CA PHE A 35 7.50 4.49 15.84
C PHE A 35 7.04 5.69 16.68
N ARG A 36 7.02 6.86 16.07
CA ARG A 36 6.70 8.13 16.74
C ARG A 36 5.41 8.68 16.18
N CYS A 37 4.61 9.37 17.01
CA CYS A 37 3.54 10.19 16.45
C CYS A 37 4.14 11.33 15.61
N LYS A 38 3.38 11.87 14.64
CA LYS A 38 3.83 12.90 13.69
C LYS A 38 4.62 14.03 14.36
N ARG A 39 4.10 14.56 15.48
CA ARG A 39 4.79 15.63 16.24
C ARG A 39 6.12 15.19 16.85
N CYS A 40 6.18 14.00 17.44
CA CYS A 40 7.42 13.47 18.02
C CYS A 40 8.45 13.20 16.92
N GLU A 41 8.00 12.76 15.74
CA GLU A 41 8.85 12.60 14.57
C GLU A 41 9.41 13.94 14.07
N GLU A 42 8.55 14.92 13.81
CA GLU A 42 8.93 16.28 13.38
C GLU A 42 9.93 16.96 14.33
N LYS A 43 9.77 16.74 15.64
CA LYS A 43 10.63 17.33 16.66
C LYS A 43 11.81 16.45 17.08
N ASN A 44 12.00 15.31 16.41
CA ASN A 44 13.00 14.30 16.76
C ASN A 44 13.00 13.91 18.25
N LEU A 45 11.81 13.77 18.84
CA LEU A 45 11.61 13.39 20.24
C LEU A 45 11.30 11.90 20.36
N ARG A 46 11.77 11.27 21.44
CA ARG A 46 11.33 9.93 21.83
C ARG A 46 9.83 9.93 22.15
N CYS A 47 9.12 8.87 21.76
CA CYS A 47 7.67 8.77 21.91
C CYS A 47 7.34 7.74 23.00
N PHE A 48 7.16 8.21 24.24
CA PHE A 48 6.69 7.40 25.36
C PHE A 48 5.18 7.48 25.45
N VAL A 49 4.52 6.33 25.51
CA VAL A 49 3.07 6.22 25.32
C VAL A 49 2.38 5.79 26.59
N ASP A 50 1.30 6.50 26.91
CA ASP A 50 0.30 6.08 27.88
C ASP A 50 -0.73 5.21 27.16
N THR A 51 -0.68 3.90 27.36
CA THR A 51 -1.58 2.94 26.71
C THR A 51 -3.04 3.11 27.13
N ALA A 52 -3.30 3.63 28.33
CA ALA A 52 -4.66 3.85 28.82
C ALA A 52 -5.37 4.97 28.06
N THR A 53 -4.63 5.94 27.51
CA THR A 53 -5.23 7.06 26.78
C THR A 53 -4.78 7.21 25.34
N GLY A 54 -3.88 6.34 24.91
CA GLY A 54 -3.33 6.33 23.56
C GLY A 54 -2.55 7.60 23.18
N ARG A 55 -2.10 8.38 24.17
CA ARG A 55 -1.36 9.62 23.95
C ARG A 55 0.07 9.50 24.44
N CYS A 56 0.99 10.11 23.71
CA CYS A 56 2.38 10.18 24.14
C CYS A 56 2.65 11.35 25.10
N ALA A 57 3.68 11.22 25.93
CA ALA A 57 4.10 12.26 26.86
C ALA A 57 4.32 13.63 26.18
N GLY A 58 4.92 13.62 24.98
CA GLY A 58 5.15 14.82 24.17
C GLY A 58 3.84 15.55 23.84
N CYS A 59 2.84 14.83 23.34
CA CYS A 59 1.53 15.40 23.02
C CYS A 59 0.72 15.79 24.27
N ILE A 60 0.83 15.01 25.37
CA ILE A 60 0.19 15.35 26.64
C ILE A 60 0.72 16.69 27.16
N SER A 61 2.04 16.89 27.19
CA SER A 61 2.66 18.08 27.78
C SER A 61 2.14 19.41 27.20
N VAL A 62 1.82 19.41 25.90
CA VAL A 62 1.35 20.58 25.16
C VAL A 62 -0.15 20.55 24.82
N ALA A 63 -0.89 19.56 25.33
CA ALA A 63 -2.29 19.31 24.99
C ALA A 63 -2.57 19.22 23.47
N ALA A 64 -1.62 18.71 22.69
CA ALA A 64 -1.81 18.49 21.26
C ALA A 64 -2.48 17.13 20.98
N ALA A 65 -3.18 17.02 19.86
CA ALA A 65 -3.63 15.73 19.34
C ALA A 65 -2.42 14.79 19.13
N CYS A 66 -2.61 13.50 19.38
CA CYS A 66 -1.57 12.49 19.23
C CYS A 66 -1.93 11.56 18.08
N SER A 67 -1.24 11.70 16.95
CA SER A 67 -1.39 10.86 15.76
C SER A 67 -0.69 9.50 15.89
N LEU A 68 -0.67 8.95 17.11
CA LEU A 68 -0.05 7.65 17.35
C LEU A 68 -0.93 6.51 16.82
N PHE A 69 -2.25 6.70 16.89
CA PHE A 69 -3.24 5.79 16.33
C PHE A 69 -3.80 6.38 15.05
N VAL A 70 -3.87 5.55 14.02
CA VAL A 70 -4.55 5.84 12.76
C VAL A 70 -6.05 5.79 13.03
N SER A 71 -6.81 6.76 12.52
CA SER A 71 -8.26 6.77 12.73
C SER A 71 -8.94 5.65 11.95
N GLU A 72 -10.13 5.23 12.40
CA GLU A 72 -10.97 4.29 11.65
C GLU A 72 -11.28 4.82 10.24
N GLU A 73 -11.51 6.13 10.11
CA GLU A 73 -11.71 6.79 8.81
C GLU A 73 -10.51 6.64 7.87
N GLU A 74 -9.27 6.79 8.38
CA GLU A 74 -8.05 6.58 7.59
C GLU A 74 -7.92 5.11 7.16
N TRP A 75 -8.27 4.16 8.04
CA TRP A 75 -8.33 2.74 7.69
C TRP A 75 -9.36 2.43 6.61
N ASP A 76 -10.56 2.99 6.72
CA ASP A 76 -11.64 2.79 5.77
C ASP A 76 -11.30 3.33 4.39
N LYS A 77 -10.61 4.47 4.31
CA LYS A 77 -10.08 5.01 3.05
C LYS A 77 -9.15 4.02 2.37
N VAL A 78 -8.17 3.48 3.10
CA VAL A 78 -7.22 2.50 2.55
C VAL A 78 -7.93 1.21 2.12
N GLN A 79 -8.94 0.74 2.88
CA GLN A 79 -9.71 -0.44 2.51
C GLN A 79 -10.58 -0.19 1.26
N ALA A 80 -11.20 0.99 1.15
CA ALA A 80 -11.98 1.37 -0.03
C ALA A 80 -11.09 1.44 -1.28
N GLU A 81 -9.91 2.07 -1.19
CA GLU A 81 -8.93 2.11 -2.27
C GLU A 81 -8.47 0.70 -2.66
N LYS A 82 -8.19 -0.16 -1.68
CA LYS A 82 -7.81 -1.56 -1.92
C LYS A 82 -8.90 -2.32 -2.68
N ARG A 83 -10.17 -2.14 -2.30
CA ARG A 83 -11.33 -2.74 -3.01
C ARG A 83 -11.42 -2.24 -4.44
N LYS A 84 -11.25 -0.93 -4.67
CA LYS A 84 -11.26 -0.33 -6.00
C LYS A 84 -10.15 -0.90 -6.89
N LYS A 85 -8.91 -0.96 -6.38
CA LYS A 85 -7.76 -1.51 -7.11
C LYS A 85 -7.95 -2.99 -7.45
N ARG A 86 -8.54 -3.79 -6.55
CA ARG A 86 -8.88 -5.20 -6.85
C ARG A 86 -9.86 -5.34 -8.00
N LEU A 87 -10.87 -4.46 -8.08
CA LEU A 87 -11.81 -4.44 -9.19
C LEU A 87 -11.12 -4.04 -10.51
N GLU A 88 -10.24 -3.05 -10.46
CA GLU A 88 -9.46 -2.61 -11.62
C GLU A 88 -8.54 -3.74 -12.14
N ILE A 89 -7.89 -4.48 -11.24
CA ILE A 89 -7.09 -5.66 -11.59
C ILE A 89 -7.96 -6.71 -12.30
N ALA A 90 -9.12 -7.06 -11.74
CA ALA A 90 -10.00 -8.06 -12.35
C ALA A 90 -10.44 -7.66 -13.77
N ARG A 91 -10.75 -6.37 -13.98
CA ARG A 91 -11.09 -5.84 -15.32
C ARG A 91 -9.90 -5.92 -16.27
N ALA A 92 -8.70 -5.59 -15.81
CA ALA A 92 -7.49 -5.67 -16.63
C ALA A 92 -7.14 -7.13 -17.00
N GLU A 93 -7.37 -8.08 -16.10
CA GLU A 93 -7.20 -9.51 -16.35
C GLU A 93 -8.18 -10.03 -17.41
N GLU A 94 -9.44 -9.58 -17.37
CA GLU A 94 -10.42 -9.88 -18.41
C GLU A 94 -9.97 -9.36 -19.78
N GLN A 95 -9.54 -8.09 -19.86
CA GLN A 95 -9.04 -7.51 -21.11
C GLN A 95 -7.78 -8.23 -21.61
N THR A 96 -6.87 -8.61 -20.71
CA THR A 96 -5.66 -9.37 -21.05
C THR A 96 -6.04 -10.73 -21.62
N SER A 97 -7.02 -11.41 -21.03
CA SER A 97 -7.50 -12.71 -21.49
C SER A 97 -8.16 -12.61 -22.87
N ARG A 98 -8.93 -11.53 -23.10
CA ARG A 98 -9.51 -11.23 -24.41
C ARG A 98 -8.43 -11.01 -25.47
N LEU A 99 -7.44 -10.17 -25.20
CA LEU A 99 -6.35 -9.88 -26.15
C LEU A 99 -5.51 -11.13 -26.46
N ARG A 100 -5.27 -12.00 -25.46
CA ARG A 100 -4.60 -13.28 -25.68
C ARG A 100 -5.36 -14.19 -26.64
N ARG A 101 -6.69 -14.23 -26.55
CA ARG A 101 -7.52 -14.98 -27.50
C ARG A 101 -7.43 -14.41 -28.90
N GLU A 102 -7.53 -13.08 -29.05
CA GLU A 102 -7.41 -12.41 -30.35
C GLU A 102 -6.02 -12.65 -30.98
N LEU A 103 -4.95 -12.69 -30.17
CA LEU A 103 -3.61 -13.07 -30.61
C LEU A 103 -3.57 -14.50 -31.15
N LEU A 104 -4.09 -15.48 -30.40
CA LEU A 104 -4.13 -16.88 -30.85
C LEU A 104 -4.92 -17.05 -32.16
N GLU A 105 -6.02 -16.32 -32.33
CA GLU A 105 -6.78 -16.32 -33.59
C GLU A 105 -5.96 -15.77 -34.76
N THR A 106 -5.08 -14.81 -34.50
CA THR A 106 -4.19 -14.23 -35.52
C THR A 106 -3.03 -15.17 -35.84
N GLU A 107 -2.42 -15.78 -34.84
CA GLU A 107 -1.36 -16.79 -35.01
C GLU A 107 -1.88 -18.01 -35.78
N ALA A 108 -3.11 -18.45 -35.53
CA ALA A 108 -3.73 -19.53 -36.29
C ALA A 108 -3.87 -19.19 -37.79
N ARG A 109 -4.28 -17.95 -38.10
CA ARG A 109 -4.37 -17.47 -39.49
C ARG A 109 -3.00 -17.37 -40.16
N GLU A 110 -1.99 -16.94 -39.43
CA GLU A 110 -0.61 -16.91 -39.91
C GLU A 110 -0.14 -18.31 -40.28
N GLN A 111 -0.43 -19.31 -39.43
CA GLN A 111 -0.10 -20.70 -39.72
C GLN A 111 -0.85 -21.22 -40.96
N GLU A 112 -2.14 -20.92 -41.11
CA GLU A 112 -2.90 -21.30 -42.30
C GLU A 112 -2.30 -20.72 -43.59
N PHE A 113 -1.77 -19.49 -43.54
CA PHE A 113 -1.08 -18.89 -44.68
C PHE A 113 0.24 -19.58 -44.95
N ALA A 114 1.04 -19.86 -43.92
CA ALA A 114 2.29 -20.60 -44.06
C ALA A 114 2.08 -22.00 -44.68
N ASP A 115 1.06 -22.73 -44.22
CA ASP A 115 0.72 -24.05 -44.74
C ASP A 115 0.30 -24.00 -46.22
N ARG A 116 -0.47 -22.96 -46.60
CA ARG A 116 -0.89 -22.74 -47.98
C ARG A 116 0.30 -22.44 -48.88
N ASP A 117 1.17 -21.54 -48.46
CA ASP A 117 2.36 -21.15 -49.23
C ASP A 117 3.30 -22.34 -49.40
N LEU A 118 3.49 -23.13 -48.34
CA LEU A 118 4.28 -24.37 -48.39
C LEU A 118 3.70 -25.38 -49.38
N ALA A 119 2.37 -25.56 -49.42
CA ALA A 119 1.73 -26.44 -50.38
C ALA A 119 1.98 -26.01 -51.83
N ILE A 120 1.94 -24.70 -52.11
CA ILE A 120 2.24 -24.16 -53.45
C ILE A 120 3.69 -24.41 -53.83
N LEU A 121 4.64 -24.15 -52.92
CA LEU A 121 6.06 -24.41 -53.15
C LEU A 121 6.33 -25.88 -53.49
N ASN A 122 5.75 -26.81 -52.72
CA ASN A 122 5.87 -28.25 -52.98
C ASN A 122 5.33 -28.65 -54.36
N LEU A 123 4.22 -28.04 -54.81
CA LEU A 123 3.68 -28.29 -56.15
C LEU A 123 4.61 -27.77 -57.25
N GLN A 124 5.21 -26.58 -57.05
CA GLN A 124 6.17 -26.01 -57.99
C GLN A 124 7.43 -26.88 -58.10
N ASP A 125 7.96 -27.35 -56.99
CA ASP A 125 9.17 -28.18 -56.98
C ASP A 125 8.93 -29.53 -57.66
N ARG A 126 7.79 -30.17 -57.38
CA ARG A 126 7.39 -31.40 -58.09
C ARG A 126 7.24 -31.18 -59.60
N ALA A 127 6.69 -30.04 -60.02
CA ALA A 127 6.56 -29.72 -61.45
C ALA A 127 7.92 -29.52 -62.12
N LYS A 128 8.89 -28.90 -61.42
CA LYS A 128 10.27 -28.75 -61.92
C LYS A 128 10.97 -30.11 -62.05
N GLU A 129 10.90 -30.95 -61.03
CA GLU A 129 11.48 -32.31 -61.05
C GLU A 129 10.96 -33.14 -62.23
N GLN A 130 9.65 -33.06 -62.52
CA GLN A 130 9.05 -33.75 -63.66
C GLN A 130 9.52 -33.20 -65.01
N ALA A 131 9.67 -31.87 -65.13
CA ALA A 131 10.18 -31.24 -66.34
C ALA A 131 11.64 -31.61 -66.61
N GLU A 132 12.47 -31.68 -65.56
CA GLU A 132 13.88 -32.07 -65.65
C GLU A 132 14.04 -33.57 -65.97
N GLY A 133 13.26 -34.45 -65.34
CA GLY A 133 13.29 -35.89 -65.60
C GLY A 133 12.82 -36.28 -67.01
N ASN A 134 11.84 -35.56 -67.58
CA ASN A 134 11.39 -35.78 -68.96
C ASN A 134 12.34 -35.21 -70.04
N SER A 135 13.32 -34.40 -69.65
CA SER A 135 14.25 -33.74 -70.58
C SER A 135 15.60 -34.48 -70.74
N ALA A 136 15.78 -35.61 -70.04
CA ALA A 136 16.99 -36.42 -70.18
C ALA A 136 16.98 -37.21 -71.52
N PRO A 137 17.96 -37.03 -72.42
CA PRO A 137 18.02 -37.76 -73.68
C PRO A 137 18.48 -39.20 -73.43
N GLY A 138 17.68 -40.16 -73.93
CA GLY A 138 18.06 -41.57 -74.05
C GLY A 138 18.90 -41.85 -75.27
#